data_AF-A0A7V3CEH2-F1
#
_entry.id   AF-A0A7V3CEH2-F1
#
_cell.length_a   1.000
_cell.length_b   1.000
_cell.length_c   1.000
_cell.angle_alpha   90.00
_cell.angle_beta   90.00
_cell.angle_gamma   90.00
#
_symmetry.space_group_name_H-M   'P 1'
#
loop_
_entity.id
_entity.type
_entity.pdbx_description
1 polymer ?
#
loop_
_entity_poly.entity_id
_entity_poly.type
_entity_poly.pdbx_seq_one_letter_code
_entity_poly.pdbx_strand_id
1 'polypeptide(L)'
;MLLPGLFDRSVFPRHTTMHDPETLEPSSRAALRRALGEAGYAEYRSILSDPEAELRAEALLHFARRQELSGNLAVASELYQGLDAADAEVPATIAARARSQRDAILGVGDGGRRAEFLLRRLALEACDPAGIAGMVLAGGVFRVTRLAALGRLAATPSLGMISRGFLARAAASTAAFALEAPAFTLGARAAHQVLGREVDWSGRALARDIAASYLVLGGLKVAGWAGGAAYRATAGSAGALREGPLQLFFQQGGMFGGILFGHWLEAEAGFRPR
;
A
#
# COMPACT_ATOMS: atom_id res chain seq x y z
N MET A 1 3.69 0.35 0.72
CA MET A 1 4.89 0.68 -0.08
C MET A 1 5.46 2.04 0.35
N LEU A 2 6.44 2.05 1.25
CA LEU A 2 7.34 3.20 1.52
C LEU A 2 8.71 2.53 1.64
N LEU A 3 9.54 2.68 0.60
CA LEU A 3 10.83 2.00 0.50
C LEU A 3 11.79 2.60 1.55
N PRO A 4 12.43 1.79 2.42
CA PRO A 4 13.58 2.26 3.17
C PRO A 4 14.70 2.51 2.16
N GLY A 5 15.02 3.79 1.92
CA GLY A 5 15.91 4.24 0.86
C GLY A 5 15.30 5.25 -0.13
N LEU A 6 13.98 5.53 -0.06
CA LEU A 6 13.36 6.57 -0.90
C LEU A 6 13.57 8.01 -0.39
N PHE A 7 13.88 8.16 0.91
CA PHE A 7 14.57 9.36 1.38
C PHE A 7 16.05 9.15 1.09
N ASP A 8 16.40 9.19 -0.19
CA ASP A 8 17.75 9.62 -0.50
C ASP A 8 17.86 11.00 0.14
N ARG A 9 18.59 11.07 1.26
CA ARG A 9 18.79 12.30 2.02
C ARG A 9 19.45 13.38 1.16
N SER A 10 19.96 13.02 -0.02
CA SER A 10 20.42 13.95 -1.04
C SER A 10 19.28 14.77 -1.68
N VAL A 11 18.04 14.26 -1.72
CA VAL A 11 16.91 14.91 -2.40
C VAL A 11 16.38 16.09 -1.56
N PHE A 12 16.25 15.89 -0.25
CA PHE A 12 15.87 16.93 0.70
C PHE A 12 16.81 16.91 1.93
N PRO A 13 17.75 17.87 2.03
CA PRO A 13 18.58 18.02 3.22
C PRO A 13 17.72 18.23 4.48
N ARG A 14 18.09 17.61 5.61
CA ARG A 14 17.34 17.57 6.89
C ARG A 14 16.99 18.93 7.54
N HIS A 15 17.43 20.03 6.96
CA HIS A 15 17.20 21.38 7.45
C HIS A 15 16.83 22.36 6.34
N THR A 16 16.22 21.86 5.27
CA THR A 16 15.72 22.73 4.21
C THR A 16 14.46 23.43 4.74
N THR A 17 14.65 24.51 5.50
CA THR A 17 13.69 25.62 5.47
C THR A 17 13.33 25.85 4.01
N MET A 18 12.06 26.09 3.67
CA MET A 18 11.54 26.17 2.31
C MET A 18 12.39 27.08 1.41
N HIS A 19 13.48 26.54 0.89
CA HIS A 19 14.55 27.30 0.24
C HIS A 19 14.22 27.36 -1.23
N ASP A 20 14.53 28.49 -1.84
CA ASP A 20 14.56 28.62 -3.27
C ASP A 20 15.36 27.44 -3.87
N PRO A 21 14.76 26.59 -4.71
CA PRO A 21 15.44 25.42 -5.27
C PRO A 21 16.66 25.79 -6.12
N GLU A 22 16.77 27.06 -6.53
CA GLU A 22 17.96 27.59 -7.19
C GLU A 22 19.18 27.73 -6.27
N THR A 23 18.99 27.67 -4.96
CA THR A 23 20.07 27.68 -3.95
C THR A 23 20.55 26.27 -3.59
N LEU A 24 19.79 25.23 -3.96
CA LEU A 24 20.19 23.83 -3.74
C LEU A 24 21.40 23.46 -4.60
N GLU A 25 22.22 22.53 -4.08
CA GLU A 25 23.29 21.91 -4.86
C GLU A 25 22.74 21.35 -6.19
N PRO A 26 23.50 21.42 -7.30
CA PRO A 26 23.03 20.98 -8.61
C PRO A 26 22.52 19.52 -8.63
N SER A 27 23.14 18.65 -7.83
CA SER A 27 22.74 17.25 -7.63
C SER A 27 21.36 17.13 -6.97
N SER A 28 21.14 17.83 -5.85
CA SER A 28 19.85 17.88 -5.14
C SER A 28 18.75 18.50 -6.00
N ARG A 29 19.07 19.55 -6.75
CA ARG A 29 18.13 20.18 -7.70
C ARG A 29 17.71 19.21 -8.80
N ALA A 30 18.66 18.50 -9.40
CA ALA A 30 18.37 17.49 -10.41
C ALA A 30 17.53 16.33 -9.83
N ALA A 31 17.80 15.92 -8.59
CA ALA A 31 17.05 14.89 -7.90
C ALA A 31 15.61 15.33 -7.59
N LEU A 32 15.42 16.57 -7.10
CA LEU A 32 14.12 17.18 -6.85
C LEU A 32 13.30 17.29 -8.15
N ARG A 33 13.93 17.77 -9.22
CA ARG A 33 13.32 17.89 -10.55
C ARG A 33 12.91 16.53 -11.12
N ARG A 34 13.73 15.49 -10.91
CA ARG A 34 13.37 14.10 -11.27
C ARG A 34 12.19 13.58 -10.46
N ALA A 35 12.14 13.87 -9.16
CA ALA A 35 11.07 13.42 -8.27
C ALA A 35 9.73 14.10 -8.56
N LEU A 36 9.74 15.40 -8.86
CA LEU A 36 8.54 16.19 -9.16
C LEU A 36 8.10 16.12 -10.63
N GLY A 37 9.00 15.74 -11.53
CA GLY A 37 8.85 15.97 -12.96
C GLY A 37 8.98 17.45 -13.33
N GLU A 38 9.06 17.72 -14.63
CA GLU A 38 9.24 19.09 -15.15
C GLU A 38 8.12 20.04 -14.74
N ALA A 39 6.87 19.62 -14.92
CA ALA A 39 5.70 20.42 -14.58
C ALA A 39 5.58 20.67 -13.07
N GLY A 40 5.78 19.63 -12.25
CA GLY A 40 5.75 19.76 -10.79
C GLY A 40 6.87 20.64 -10.25
N TYR A 41 8.07 20.55 -10.83
CA TYR A 41 9.19 21.40 -10.45
C TYR A 41 8.96 22.88 -10.82
N ALA A 42 8.43 23.15 -12.02
CA ALA A 42 8.07 24.50 -12.44
C ALA A 42 6.97 25.11 -11.54
N GLU A 43 5.95 24.33 -11.20
CA GLU A 43 4.90 24.74 -10.26
C GLU A 43 5.47 25.02 -8.87
N TYR A 44 6.29 24.12 -8.33
CA TYR A 44 6.94 24.30 -7.02
C TYR A 44 7.76 25.61 -6.97
N ARG A 45 8.53 25.90 -8.03
CA ARG A 45 9.25 27.18 -8.17
C ARG A 45 8.32 28.38 -8.21
N SER A 46 7.24 28.30 -8.98
CA SER A 46 6.25 29.37 -9.07
C SER A 46 5.62 29.67 -7.71
N ILE A 47 5.30 28.63 -6.93
CA ILE A 47 4.74 28.79 -5.59
C ILE A 47 5.74 29.49 -4.66
N LEU A 48 7.01 29.08 -4.69
CA LEU A 48 8.04 29.68 -3.84
C LEU A 48 8.35 31.14 -4.19
N SER A 49 8.06 31.57 -5.43
CA SER A 49 8.23 32.96 -5.85
C SER A 49 7.12 33.91 -5.36
N ASP A 50 6.06 33.38 -4.74
CA ASP A 50 4.98 34.19 -4.18
C ASP A 50 5.50 35.03 -3.00
N PRO A 51 5.39 36.38 -3.04
CA PRO A 51 5.88 37.23 -1.95
C PRO A 51 5.07 37.09 -0.67
N GLU A 52 3.79 36.71 -0.74
CA GLU A 52 2.91 36.63 0.41
C GLU A 52 3.06 35.28 1.11
N ALA A 53 3.59 35.29 2.33
CA ALA A 53 3.94 34.07 3.07
C ALA A 53 2.74 33.14 3.31
N GLU A 54 1.55 33.71 3.58
CA GLU A 54 0.32 32.95 3.79
C GLU A 54 -0.15 32.25 2.51
N LEU A 55 -0.19 32.97 1.37
CA LEU A 55 -0.55 32.39 0.07
C LEU A 55 0.44 31.31 -0.37
N ARG A 56 1.75 31.57 -0.20
CA ARG A 56 2.82 30.61 -0.44
C ARG A 56 2.62 29.33 0.38
N ALA A 57 2.33 29.46 1.67
CA ALA A 57 2.13 28.32 2.57
C ALA A 57 0.89 27.49 2.21
N GLU A 58 -0.24 28.13 1.90
CA GLU A 58 -1.47 27.43 1.47
C GLU A 58 -1.25 26.73 0.12
N ALA A 59 -0.61 27.40 -0.83
CA ALA A 59 -0.28 26.83 -2.13
C ALA A 59 0.65 25.61 -2.01
N LEU A 60 1.65 25.66 -1.13
CA LEU A 60 2.52 24.52 -0.83
C LEU A 60 1.76 23.38 -0.15
N LEU A 61 0.83 23.67 0.75
CA LEU A 61 -0.01 22.64 1.38
C LEU A 61 -0.86 21.90 0.33
N HIS A 62 -1.45 22.63 -0.61
CA HIS A 62 -2.19 22.06 -1.74
C HIS A 62 -1.29 21.27 -2.69
N PHE A 63 -0.10 21.79 -3.00
CA PHE A 63 0.89 21.09 -3.81
C PHE A 63 1.32 19.77 -3.16
N ALA A 64 1.67 19.79 -1.87
CA ALA A 64 1.99 18.60 -1.09
C ALA A 64 0.86 17.57 -1.14
N ARG A 65 -0.39 18.02 -1.04
CA ARG A 65 -1.56 17.16 -1.16
C ARG A 65 -1.70 16.53 -2.55
N ARG A 66 -1.42 17.26 -3.63
CA ARG A 66 -1.39 16.68 -4.98
C ARG A 66 -0.28 15.65 -5.13
N GLN A 67 0.89 15.90 -4.53
CA GLN A 67 1.98 14.92 -4.50
C GLN A 67 1.58 13.66 -3.72
N GLU A 68 0.88 13.79 -2.59
CA GLU A 68 0.33 12.65 -1.83
C GLU A 68 -0.62 11.81 -2.70
N LEU A 69 -1.57 12.47 -3.38
CA LEU A 69 -2.54 11.81 -4.25
C LEU A 69 -1.89 11.16 -5.49
N SER A 70 -0.76 11.71 -5.94
CA SER A 70 0.03 11.15 -7.04
C SER A 70 0.93 9.99 -6.59
N GLY A 71 0.93 9.63 -5.31
CA GLY A 71 1.75 8.56 -4.74
C GLY A 71 3.18 8.98 -4.38
N ASN A 72 3.56 10.25 -4.56
CA ASN A 72 4.86 10.81 -4.23
C ASN A 72 4.98 11.14 -2.74
N LEU A 73 4.76 10.13 -1.89
CA LEU A 73 4.60 10.30 -0.44
C LEU A 73 5.85 10.84 0.26
N ALA A 74 7.05 10.52 -0.26
CA ALA A 74 8.29 11.06 0.28
C ALA A 74 8.32 12.59 0.12
N VAL A 75 8.07 13.07 -1.10
CA VAL A 75 7.98 14.51 -1.40
C VAL A 75 6.87 15.18 -0.59
N ALA A 76 5.69 14.57 -0.54
CA ALA A 76 4.57 15.12 0.23
C ALA A 76 4.92 15.26 1.72
N SER A 77 5.55 14.24 2.31
CA SER A 77 5.99 14.25 3.71
C SER A 77 7.03 15.35 3.98
N GLU A 78 8.01 15.52 3.09
CA GLU A 78 9.02 16.58 3.21
C GLU A 78 8.39 17.97 3.09
N LEU A 79 7.46 18.17 2.16
CA LEU A 79 6.74 19.44 2.03
C LEU A 79 5.91 19.76 3.29
N TYR A 80 5.21 18.76 3.85
CA TYR A 80 4.48 18.96 5.11
C TYR A 80 5.42 19.23 6.29
N GLN A 81 6.59 18.59 6.33
CA GLN A 81 7.61 18.86 7.33
C GLN A 81 8.20 20.26 7.20
N GLY A 82 8.43 20.74 5.97
CA GLY A 82 8.90 22.10 5.70
C GLY A 82 7.89 23.16 6.16
N LEU A 83 6.59 22.92 5.95
CA LEU A 83 5.51 23.78 6.44
C LEU A 83 5.38 23.79 7.97
N ASP A 84 5.71 22.67 8.61
CA ASP A 84 5.71 22.54 10.07
C ASP A 84 6.89 23.27 10.73
N ALA A 85 8.08 23.20 10.12
CA ALA A 85 9.31 23.79 10.66
C ALA A 85 9.46 25.30 10.42
N ALA A 86 8.62 25.91 9.58
CA ALA A 86 8.66 27.34 9.26
C ALA A 86 7.89 28.16 10.31
N ASP A 87 8.37 28.16 11.55
CA ASP A 87 7.65 28.61 12.75
C ASP A 87 7.18 30.07 12.75
N ALA A 88 7.86 30.99 12.07
CA ALA A 88 7.54 32.43 12.14
C ALA A 88 6.68 32.97 10.98
N GLU A 89 6.69 32.30 9.82
CA GLU A 89 6.04 32.80 8.59
C GLU A 89 4.74 32.08 8.23
N VAL A 90 4.53 30.88 8.76
CA VAL A 90 3.38 30.04 8.40
C VAL A 90 2.26 30.20 9.43
N PRO A 91 1.03 30.55 9.01
CA PRO A 91 -0.13 30.57 9.91
C PRO A 91 -0.28 29.25 10.67
N ALA A 92 -0.55 29.33 11.98
CA ALA A 92 -0.62 28.17 12.87
C ALA A 92 -1.65 27.11 12.41
N THR A 93 -2.71 27.53 11.72
CA THR A 93 -3.74 26.65 11.15
C THR A 93 -3.22 25.84 9.97
N ILE A 94 -2.33 26.39 9.14
CA ILE A 94 -1.66 25.69 8.03
C ILE A 94 -0.65 24.69 8.60
N ALA A 95 0.20 25.13 9.53
CA ALA A 95 1.18 24.26 10.17
C ALA A 95 0.52 23.07 10.89
N ALA A 96 -0.59 23.30 11.60
CA ALA A 96 -1.36 22.23 12.24
C ALA A 96 -1.94 21.22 11.22
N ARG A 97 -2.46 21.70 10.08
CA ARG A 97 -2.94 20.83 8.98
C ARG A 97 -1.79 20.02 8.38
N ALA A 98 -0.65 20.65 8.09
CA ALA A 98 0.53 20.00 7.54
C ALA A 98 1.05 18.89 8.49
N ARG A 99 1.19 19.19 9.79
CA ARG A 99 1.53 18.20 10.82
C ARG A 99 0.58 17.02 10.82
N SER A 100 -0.73 17.27 10.87
CA SER A 100 -1.73 16.20 10.91
C SER A 100 -1.67 15.29 9.67
N GLN A 101 -1.41 15.84 8.48
CA GLN A 101 -1.25 15.04 7.26
C GLN A 101 0.08 14.27 7.25
N ARG A 102 1.18 14.90 7.67
CA ARG A 102 2.48 14.23 7.83
C ARG A 102 2.38 13.06 8.79
N ASP A 103 1.77 13.27 9.96
CA ASP A 103 1.60 12.24 10.98
C ASP A 103 0.77 11.06 10.43
N ALA A 104 -0.30 11.34 9.68
CA ALA A 104 -1.08 10.29 9.01
C ALA A 104 -0.26 9.48 7.99
N ILE A 105 0.63 10.13 7.22
CA ILE A 105 1.55 9.47 6.28
C ILE A 105 2.58 8.60 7.02
N LEU A 106 3.13 9.12 8.13
CA LEU A 106 4.11 8.43 8.98
C LEU A 106 3.46 7.38 9.91
N GLY A 107 2.14 7.32 9.98
CA GLY A 107 1.39 6.39 10.83
C GLY A 107 1.35 6.79 12.32
N VAL A 108 1.71 8.03 12.65
CA VAL A 108 1.71 8.63 13.98
C VAL A 108 0.44 9.46 14.18
N GLY A 109 0.05 9.74 15.43
CA GLY A 109 -1.02 10.71 15.75
C GLY A 109 -2.44 10.13 15.73
N ASP A 110 -3.41 10.96 15.34
CA ASP A 110 -4.85 10.65 15.38
C ASP A 110 -5.22 9.45 14.50
N GLY A 111 -5.87 8.46 15.13
CA GLY A 111 -6.30 7.23 14.45
C GLY A 111 -7.32 7.48 13.34
N GLY A 112 -8.16 8.51 13.47
CA GLY A 112 -9.15 8.88 12.46
C GLY A 112 -8.50 9.32 11.15
N ARG A 113 -7.58 10.28 11.22
CA ARG A 113 -6.81 10.74 10.05
C ARG A 113 -5.96 9.64 9.42
N ARG A 114 -5.35 8.79 10.25
CA ARG A 114 -4.60 7.63 9.76
C ARG A 114 -5.50 6.65 9.01
N ALA A 115 -6.68 6.34 9.55
CA ALA A 115 -7.64 5.48 8.88
C ALA A 115 -8.12 6.08 7.55
N GLU A 116 -8.43 7.39 7.52
CA GLU A 116 -8.81 8.11 6.29
C GLU A 116 -7.72 8.01 5.22
N PHE A 117 -6.45 8.28 5.59
CA PHE A 117 -5.31 8.15 4.69
C PHE A 117 -5.15 6.73 4.14
N LEU A 118 -5.18 5.72 5.02
CA LEU A 118 -5.05 4.31 4.63
C LEU A 118 -6.21 3.86 3.73
N LEU A 119 -7.45 4.25 4.04
CA LEU A 119 -8.62 3.90 3.23
C LEU A 119 -8.57 4.54 1.85
N ARG A 120 -8.24 5.82 1.77
CA ARG A 120 -8.06 6.52 0.49
C ARG A 120 -6.97 5.86 -0.35
N ARG A 121 -5.82 5.59 0.27
CA ARG A 121 -4.70 4.93 -0.42
C ARG A 121 -5.07 3.53 -0.89
N LEU A 122 -5.73 2.75 -0.05
CA LEU A 122 -6.19 1.42 -0.41
C LEU A 122 -7.19 1.48 -1.57
N ALA A 123 -8.10 2.45 -1.59
CA ALA A 123 -9.02 2.63 -2.71
C ALA A 123 -8.27 2.93 -4.03
N LEU A 124 -7.22 3.76 -3.98
CA LEU A 124 -6.37 4.04 -5.14
C LEU A 124 -5.58 2.79 -5.58
N GLU A 125 -4.98 2.06 -4.64
CA GLU A 125 -4.23 0.83 -4.92
C GLU A 125 -5.12 -0.30 -5.44
N ALA A 126 -6.35 -0.42 -4.94
CA ALA A 126 -7.34 -1.40 -5.40
C ALA A 126 -7.82 -1.11 -6.84
N CYS A 127 -7.73 0.13 -7.29
CA CYS A 127 -8.04 0.56 -8.65
C CYS A 127 -6.82 0.56 -9.58
N ASP A 128 -5.62 0.17 -9.11
CA ASP A 128 -4.45 0.12 -9.97
C ASP A 128 -4.58 -1.03 -11.00
N PRO A 129 -4.55 -0.74 -12.31
CA PRO A 129 -4.83 -1.73 -13.35
C PRO A 129 -3.81 -2.87 -13.35
N ALA A 130 -2.56 -2.61 -12.98
CA ALA A 130 -1.54 -3.65 -12.87
C ALA A 130 -1.76 -4.54 -11.65
N GLY A 131 -2.16 -3.96 -10.51
CA GLY A 131 -2.62 -4.72 -9.35
C GLY A 131 -3.81 -5.63 -9.68
N ILE A 132 -4.81 -5.13 -10.41
CA ILE A 132 -5.96 -5.91 -10.86
C ILE A 132 -5.52 -7.05 -11.80
N ALA A 133 -4.67 -6.76 -12.79
CA ALA A 133 -4.13 -7.78 -13.69
C ALA A 133 -3.35 -8.86 -12.93
N GLY A 134 -2.53 -8.46 -11.97
CA GLY A 134 -1.82 -9.36 -11.06
C GLY A 134 -2.77 -10.25 -10.26
N MET A 135 -3.83 -9.69 -9.68
CA MET A 135 -4.86 -10.44 -8.94
C MET A 135 -5.58 -11.46 -9.82
N VAL A 136 -5.97 -11.07 -11.04
CA VAL A 136 -6.65 -11.96 -12.00
C VAL A 136 -5.75 -13.14 -12.35
N LEU A 137 -4.48 -12.88 -12.66
CA LEU A 137 -3.50 -13.92 -13.00
C LEU A 137 -3.27 -14.85 -11.80
N ALA A 138 -3.01 -14.29 -10.62
CA ALA A 138 -2.79 -15.05 -9.39
C ALA A 138 -3.99 -15.93 -9.03
N GLY A 139 -5.21 -15.39 -9.13
CA GLY A 139 -6.44 -16.14 -8.90
C GLY A 139 -6.64 -17.29 -9.90
N GLY A 140 -6.26 -17.08 -11.16
CA GLY A 140 -6.23 -18.13 -12.18
C GLY A 140 -5.26 -19.26 -11.82
N VAL A 141 -4.00 -18.91 -11.52
CA VAL A 141 -2.96 -19.86 -11.09
C VAL A 141 -3.39 -20.64 -9.85
N PHE A 142 -3.97 -19.96 -8.86
CA PHE A 142 -4.47 -20.60 -7.64
C PHE A 142 -5.54 -21.65 -7.96
N ARG A 143 -6.56 -21.31 -8.76
CA ARG A 143 -7.67 -22.22 -9.10
C ARG A 143 -7.18 -23.44 -9.89
N VAL A 144 -6.34 -23.23 -10.90
CA VAL A 144 -5.78 -24.32 -11.72
C VAL A 144 -4.92 -25.25 -10.87
N THR A 145 -4.01 -24.70 -10.06
CA THR A 145 -3.13 -25.48 -9.19
C THR A 145 -3.92 -26.28 -8.17
N ARG A 146 -4.92 -25.64 -7.54
CA ARG A 146 -5.78 -26.31 -6.56
C ARG A 146 -6.57 -27.46 -7.19
N LEU A 147 -7.13 -27.24 -8.39
CA LEU A 147 -7.87 -28.28 -9.11
C LEU A 147 -6.98 -29.44 -9.51
N ALA A 148 -5.78 -29.16 -10.03
CA ALA A 148 -4.80 -30.19 -10.38
C ALA A 148 -4.35 -31.00 -9.15
N ALA A 149 -4.08 -30.33 -8.03
CA ALA A 149 -3.71 -30.99 -6.78
C ALA A 149 -4.85 -31.86 -6.23
N LEU A 150 -6.09 -31.36 -6.25
CA LEU A 150 -7.27 -32.14 -5.85
C LEU A 150 -7.51 -33.33 -6.78
N GLY A 151 -7.36 -33.16 -8.10
CA GLY A 151 -7.49 -34.24 -9.08
C GLY A 151 -6.47 -35.34 -8.84
N ARG A 152 -5.21 -34.98 -8.56
CA ARG A 152 -4.15 -35.94 -8.22
C ARG A 152 -4.42 -36.67 -6.89
N LEU A 153 -4.90 -35.96 -5.87
CA LEU A 153 -5.24 -36.56 -4.58
C LEU A 153 -6.46 -37.47 -4.67
N ALA A 154 -7.47 -37.11 -5.46
CA ALA A 154 -8.66 -37.93 -5.71
C ALA A 154 -8.31 -39.23 -6.45
N ALA A 155 -7.30 -39.21 -7.32
CA ALA A 155 -6.80 -40.39 -8.02
C ALA A 155 -5.95 -41.33 -7.15
N THR A 156 -5.61 -40.95 -5.90
CA THR A 156 -4.77 -41.75 -5.00
C THR A 156 -5.62 -42.63 -4.07
N PRO A 157 -5.68 -43.96 -4.25
CA PRO A 157 -6.63 -44.83 -3.52
C PRO A 157 -6.27 -45.03 -2.04
N SER A 158 -5.01 -44.81 -1.65
CA SER A 158 -4.43 -45.25 -0.37
C SER A 158 -4.69 -44.33 0.83
N LEU A 159 -5.29 -43.15 0.64
CA LEU A 159 -5.57 -42.20 1.71
C LEU A 159 -7.00 -42.43 2.24
N GLY A 160 -7.17 -42.63 3.56
CA GLY A 160 -8.47 -42.84 4.21
C GLY A 160 -9.49 -41.68 4.08
N MET A 161 -10.73 -41.86 4.55
CA MET A 161 -11.81 -40.87 4.36
C MET A 161 -11.52 -39.48 4.97
N ILE A 162 -10.87 -39.41 6.13
CA ILE A 162 -10.52 -38.14 6.79
C ILE A 162 -9.45 -37.37 5.98
N SER A 163 -8.51 -38.09 5.36
CA SER A 163 -7.48 -37.46 4.52
C SER A 163 -8.01 -37.03 3.14
N ARG A 164 -9.07 -37.67 2.63
CA ARG A 164 -9.73 -37.28 1.36
C ARG A 164 -10.52 -35.97 1.43
N GLY A 165 -10.99 -35.59 2.62
CA GLY A 165 -11.85 -34.42 2.79
C GLY A 165 -11.09 -33.15 3.16
N PHE A 166 -10.80 -33.00 4.45
CA PHE A 166 -10.22 -31.77 4.99
C PHE A 166 -8.74 -31.63 4.64
N LEU A 167 -7.94 -32.68 4.87
CA LEU A 167 -6.50 -32.63 4.66
C LEU A 167 -6.14 -32.43 3.18
N ALA A 168 -6.81 -33.13 2.27
CA ALA A 168 -6.62 -32.94 0.83
C ALA A 168 -6.94 -31.50 0.39
N ARG A 169 -8.02 -30.92 0.90
CA ARG A 169 -8.37 -29.51 0.61
C ARG A 169 -7.35 -28.54 1.18
N ALA A 170 -6.87 -28.77 2.40
CA ALA A 170 -5.83 -27.96 3.02
C ALA A 170 -4.53 -28.04 2.21
N ALA A 171 -4.03 -29.24 1.92
CA ALA A 171 -2.82 -29.47 1.14
C ALA A 171 -2.91 -28.85 -0.26
N ALA A 172 -4.02 -29.05 -0.98
CA ALA A 172 -4.22 -28.45 -2.29
C ALA A 172 -4.28 -26.92 -2.22
N SER A 173 -4.88 -26.35 -1.17
CA SER A 173 -4.93 -24.90 -0.98
C SER A 173 -3.57 -24.31 -0.62
N THR A 174 -2.77 -25.02 0.18
CA THR A 174 -1.38 -24.64 0.50
C THR A 174 -0.50 -24.68 -0.76
N ALA A 175 -0.60 -25.75 -1.56
CA ALA A 175 0.14 -25.85 -2.82
C ALA A 175 -0.26 -24.73 -3.80
N ALA A 176 -1.55 -24.45 -3.92
CA ALA A 176 -2.04 -23.35 -4.74
C ALA A 176 -1.58 -21.98 -4.23
N PHE A 177 -1.61 -21.76 -2.92
CA PHE A 177 -1.11 -20.53 -2.30
C PHE A 177 0.39 -20.33 -2.51
N ALA A 178 1.18 -21.41 -2.49
CA ALA A 178 2.61 -21.35 -2.76
C ALA A 178 2.92 -20.81 -4.16
N LEU A 179 2.06 -21.04 -5.15
CA LEU A 179 2.23 -20.51 -6.51
C LEU A 179 1.52 -19.17 -6.74
N GLU A 180 0.55 -18.82 -5.91
CA GLU A 180 -0.27 -17.61 -6.06
C GLU A 180 0.55 -16.32 -5.84
N ALA A 181 1.38 -16.25 -4.80
CA ALA A 181 2.14 -15.04 -4.51
C ALA A 181 3.19 -14.70 -5.59
N PRO A 182 4.02 -15.64 -6.08
CA PRO A 182 4.93 -15.37 -7.20
C PRO A 182 4.17 -14.98 -8.47
N ALA A 183 3.05 -15.64 -8.75
CA ALA A 183 2.20 -15.31 -9.89
C ALA A 183 1.65 -13.88 -9.80
N PHE A 184 1.17 -13.48 -8.62
CA PHE A 184 0.72 -12.12 -8.35
C PHE A 184 1.84 -11.10 -8.60
N THR A 185 3.00 -11.29 -7.98
CA THR A 185 4.14 -10.37 -8.08
C THR A 185 4.63 -10.23 -9.52
N LEU A 186 4.81 -11.35 -10.23
CA LEU A 186 5.27 -11.35 -11.63
C LEU A 186 4.22 -10.74 -12.56
N GLY A 187 2.95 -11.06 -12.36
CA GLY A 187 1.85 -10.52 -13.15
C GLY A 187 1.72 -9.00 -13.01
N ALA A 188 1.75 -8.49 -11.77
CA ALA A 188 1.69 -7.06 -11.50
C ALA A 188 2.89 -6.30 -12.10
N ARG A 189 4.11 -6.85 -11.95
CA ARG A 189 5.34 -6.26 -12.52
C ARG A 189 5.32 -6.25 -14.04
N ALA A 190 4.90 -7.35 -14.68
CA ALA A 190 4.74 -7.40 -16.12
C ALA A 190 3.72 -6.37 -16.61
N ALA A 191 2.58 -6.24 -15.91
CA ALA A 191 1.57 -5.25 -16.24
C ALA A 191 2.09 -3.80 -16.07
N HIS A 192 2.85 -3.51 -15.02
CA HIS A 192 3.52 -2.21 -14.86
C HIS A 192 4.48 -1.90 -16.01
N GLN A 193 5.26 -2.88 -16.44
CA GLN A 193 6.18 -2.73 -17.57
C GLN A 193 5.42 -2.46 -18.88
N VAL A 194 4.30 -3.15 -19.12
CA VAL A 194 3.42 -2.90 -20.28
C VAL A 194 2.82 -1.49 -20.25
N LEU A 195 2.53 -0.97 -19.06
CA LEU A 195 2.04 0.41 -18.86
C LEU A 195 3.17 1.46 -18.90
N GLY A 196 4.38 1.08 -19.27
CA GLY A 196 5.53 2.00 -19.40
C GLY A 196 6.12 2.45 -18.07
N ARG A 197 5.78 1.80 -16.94
CA ARG A 197 6.43 2.08 -15.65
C ARG A 197 7.78 1.36 -15.60
N GLU A 198 8.78 2.03 -15.04
CA GLU A 198 10.07 1.40 -14.75
C GLU A 198 9.89 0.35 -13.65
N VAL A 199 10.39 -0.86 -13.89
CA VAL A 199 10.29 -1.99 -12.95
C VAL A 199 11.68 -2.55 -12.71
N ASP A 200 12.12 -2.58 -11.45
CA ASP A 200 13.39 -3.16 -11.05
C ASP A 200 13.31 -4.69 -10.97
N TRP A 201 13.78 -5.40 -11.98
CA TRP A 201 13.82 -6.88 -12.05
C TRP A 201 14.97 -7.53 -11.27
N SER A 202 15.69 -6.78 -10.42
CA SER A 202 16.75 -7.37 -9.59
C SER A 202 16.20 -8.49 -8.69
N GLY A 203 16.99 -9.56 -8.53
CA GLY A 203 16.56 -10.72 -7.71
C GLY A 203 16.24 -10.35 -6.27
N ARG A 204 16.93 -9.34 -5.71
CA ARG A 204 16.65 -8.82 -4.36
C ARG A 204 15.29 -8.12 -4.27
N ALA A 205 14.96 -7.27 -5.25
CA ALA A 205 13.66 -6.60 -5.29
C ALA A 205 12.53 -7.61 -5.49
N LEU A 206 12.73 -8.58 -6.40
CA LEU A 206 11.73 -9.63 -6.65
C LEU A 206 11.49 -10.49 -5.41
N ALA A 207 12.54 -10.97 -4.74
CA ALA A 207 12.41 -11.79 -3.53
C ALA A 207 11.67 -11.04 -2.41
N ARG A 208 11.98 -9.76 -2.22
CA ARG A 208 11.28 -8.89 -1.26
C ARG A 208 9.79 -8.75 -1.60
N ASP A 209 9.47 -8.50 -2.86
CA ASP A 209 8.09 -8.30 -3.29
C ASP A 209 7.26 -9.60 -3.20
N ILE A 210 7.86 -10.75 -3.48
CA ILE A 210 7.24 -12.07 -3.29
C ILE A 210 6.98 -12.33 -1.80
N ALA A 211 7.96 -12.07 -0.93
CA ALA A 211 7.81 -12.24 0.51
C ALA A 211 6.69 -11.35 1.07
N ALA A 212 6.66 -10.07 0.67
CA ALA A 212 5.59 -9.14 1.01
C ALA A 212 4.23 -9.64 0.51
N SER A 213 4.16 -10.15 -0.73
CA SER A 213 2.94 -10.72 -1.30
C SER A 213 2.42 -11.92 -0.50
N TYR A 214 3.30 -12.80 0.00
CA TYR A 214 2.88 -13.89 0.89
C TYR A 214 2.30 -13.38 2.21
N LEU A 215 2.89 -12.35 2.82
CA LEU A 215 2.39 -11.78 4.07
C LEU A 215 1.02 -11.13 3.88
N VAL A 216 0.84 -10.36 2.79
CA VAL A 216 -0.43 -9.71 2.46
C VAL A 216 -1.50 -10.75 2.12
N LEU A 217 -1.23 -11.66 1.19
CA LEU A 217 -2.19 -12.69 0.79
C LEU A 217 -2.50 -13.66 1.94
N GLY A 218 -1.49 -14.00 2.75
CA GLY A 218 -1.65 -14.81 3.95
C GLY A 218 -2.54 -14.12 4.98
N GLY A 219 -2.28 -12.84 5.26
CA GLY A 219 -3.10 -12.02 6.15
C GLY A 219 -4.55 -11.90 5.67
N LEU A 220 -4.75 -11.65 4.38
CA LEU A 220 -6.08 -11.63 3.74
C LEU A 220 -6.82 -12.96 3.89
N LYS A 221 -6.16 -14.10 3.67
CA LYS A 221 -6.78 -15.42 3.81
C LYS A 221 -7.12 -15.75 5.26
N VAL A 222 -6.23 -15.45 6.20
CA VAL A 222 -6.47 -15.63 7.64
C VAL A 222 -7.65 -14.77 8.09
N ALA A 223 -7.68 -13.51 7.70
CA ALA A 223 -8.77 -12.61 8.06
C ALA A 223 -10.09 -12.98 7.39
N GLY A 224 -10.07 -13.44 6.14
CA GLY A 224 -11.25 -14.00 5.48
C GLY A 224 -11.78 -15.27 6.16
N TRP A 225 -10.88 -16.16 6.62
CA TRP A 225 -11.26 -17.34 7.40
C TRP A 225 -11.86 -16.95 8.74
N ALA A 226 -11.22 -16.03 9.48
CA ALA A 226 -11.69 -15.53 10.77
C ALA A 226 -13.03 -14.81 10.64
N GLY A 227 -13.18 -13.93 9.65
CA GLY A 227 -14.43 -13.22 9.36
C GLY A 227 -15.56 -14.18 8.99
N GLY A 228 -15.26 -15.21 8.18
CA GLY A 228 -16.23 -16.25 7.85
C GLY A 228 -16.61 -17.13 9.05
N ALA A 229 -15.68 -17.42 9.95
CA ALA A 229 -15.95 -18.16 11.19
C ALA A 229 -16.81 -17.33 12.15
N ALA A 230 -16.48 -16.04 12.33
CA ALA A 230 -17.24 -15.10 13.13
C ALA A 230 -18.67 -14.93 12.57
N TYR A 231 -18.81 -14.75 11.26
CA TYR A 231 -20.12 -14.68 10.60
C TYR A 231 -20.96 -15.95 10.83
N ARG A 232 -20.37 -17.15 10.71
CA ARG A 232 -21.11 -18.40 10.97
C ARG A 232 -21.53 -18.54 12.43
N ALA A 233 -20.68 -18.12 13.36
CA ALA A 233 -20.99 -18.15 14.79
C ALA A 233 -22.15 -17.22 15.13
N THR A 234 -22.21 -16.02 14.55
CA THR A 234 -23.27 -15.03 14.80
C THR A 234 -24.55 -15.31 14.00
N ALA A 235 -24.43 -15.72 12.74
CA ALA A 235 -25.56 -16.10 11.89
C ALA A 235 -26.23 -17.41 12.35
N GLY A 236 -25.47 -18.35 12.93
CA GLY A 236 -26.03 -19.58 13.50
C GLY A 236 -26.92 -19.34 14.72
N SER A 237 -26.70 -18.25 15.46
CA SER A 237 -27.56 -17.85 16.60
C SER A 237 -28.78 -17.03 16.20
N ALA A 238 -28.75 -16.38 15.03
CA ALA A 238 -29.83 -15.51 14.54
C ALA A 238 -30.53 -16.20 13.36
N GLY A 239 -31.41 -17.15 13.68
CA GLY A 239 -32.14 -17.95 12.69
C GLY A 239 -32.69 -17.12 11.51
N ALA A 240 -32.30 -17.51 10.30
CA ALA A 240 -32.88 -17.15 9.01
C ALA A 240 -33.05 -15.65 8.63
N LEU A 241 -32.63 -14.69 9.45
CA LEU A 241 -32.74 -13.27 9.10
C LEU A 241 -31.51 -12.79 8.29
N ARG A 242 -31.66 -13.03 6.98
CA ARG A 242 -31.21 -12.26 5.82
C ARG A 242 -29.72 -12.14 5.51
N GLU A 243 -29.36 -12.86 4.45
CA GLU A 243 -28.14 -12.88 3.63
C GLU A 243 -27.68 -11.55 2.99
N GLY A 244 -28.09 -10.38 3.49
CA GLY A 244 -27.83 -9.12 2.77
C GLY A 244 -26.64 -8.32 3.33
N PRO A 245 -26.87 -7.43 4.32
CA PRO A 245 -25.89 -6.40 4.69
C PRO A 245 -24.82 -6.88 5.66
N LEU A 246 -25.14 -7.81 6.58
CA LEU A 246 -24.18 -8.29 7.57
C LEU A 246 -23.06 -9.12 6.93
N GLN A 247 -23.39 -9.97 5.96
CA GLN A 247 -22.39 -10.74 5.24
C GLN A 247 -21.37 -9.84 4.51
N LEU A 248 -21.87 -8.78 3.84
CA LEU A 248 -21.00 -7.79 3.21
C LEU A 248 -20.13 -7.07 4.24
N PHE A 249 -20.67 -6.71 5.40
CA PHE A 249 -19.90 -6.10 6.48
C PHE A 249 -18.78 -7.02 6.99
N PHE A 250 -19.06 -8.30 7.24
CA PHE A 250 -18.05 -9.26 7.69
C PHE A 250 -17.01 -9.58 6.59
N GLN A 251 -17.43 -9.65 5.33
CA GLN A 251 -16.51 -9.87 4.21
C GLN A 251 -15.60 -8.67 3.97
N GLN A 252 -16.16 -7.47 3.92
CA GLN A 252 -15.39 -6.23 3.74
C GLN A 252 -14.53 -5.95 4.97
N GLY A 253 -15.07 -6.06 6.18
CA GLY A 253 -14.34 -5.91 7.43
C GLY A 253 -13.20 -6.91 7.57
N GLY A 254 -13.42 -8.17 7.19
CA GLY A 254 -12.37 -9.20 7.13
C GLY A 254 -11.27 -8.85 6.14
N MET A 255 -11.61 -8.34 4.96
CA MET A 255 -10.63 -7.87 3.97
C MET A 255 -9.78 -6.72 4.52
N PHE A 256 -10.40 -5.68 5.09
CA PHE A 256 -9.66 -4.56 5.70
C PHE A 256 -8.78 -5.03 6.87
N GLY A 257 -9.33 -5.87 7.76
CA GLY A 257 -8.58 -6.45 8.86
C GLY A 257 -7.38 -7.28 8.38
N GLY A 258 -7.54 -8.03 7.29
CA GLY A 258 -6.47 -8.79 6.66
C GLY A 258 -5.36 -7.93 6.07
N ILE A 259 -5.71 -6.81 5.45
CA ILE A 259 -4.73 -5.84 4.91
C ILE A 259 -3.94 -5.20 6.05
N LEU A 260 -4.62 -4.73 7.11
CA LEU A 260 -3.97 -4.14 8.27
C LEU A 260 -3.05 -5.15 8.97
N PHE A 261 -3.52 -6.39 9.13
CA PHE A 261 -2.73 -7.47 9.73
C PHE A 261 -1.53 -7.85 8.86
N GLY A 262 -1.70 -7.91 7.54
CA GLY A 262 -0.59 -8.12 6.60
C GLY A 262 0.46 -7.03 6.70
N HIS A 263 0.05 -5.76 6.76
CA HIS A 263 0.97 -4.64 6.95
C HIS A 263 1.68 -4.66 8.30
N TRP A 264 0.98 -5.07 9.36
CA TRP A 264 1.61 -5.27 10.67
C TRP A 264 2.68 -6.36 10.61
N LEU A 265 2.41 -7.50 9.96
CA LEU A 265 3.39 -8.56 9.75
C LEU A 265 4.59 -8.11 8.92
N GLU A 266 4.38 -7.31 7.87
CA GLU A 266 5.47 -6.74 7.07
C GLU A 266 6.38 -5.83 7.89
N ALA A 267 5.80 -4.99 8.76
CA ALA A 267 6.54 -4.11 9.65
C ALA A 267 7.31 -4.89 10.71
N GLU A 268 6.71 -5.95 11.27
CA GLU A 268 7.36 -6.80 12.25
C GLU A 268 8.51 -7.64 11.64
N ALA A 269 8.33 -8.11 10.41
CA ALA A 269 9.36 -8.84 9.67
C ALA A 269 10.47 -7.94 9.09
N GLY A 270 10.41 -6.61 9.32
CA GLY A 270 11.40 -5.66 8.82
C GLY A 270 11.36 -5.45 7.30
N PHE A 271 10.34 -5.95 6.61
CA PHE A 271 10.11 -5.65 5.19
C PHE A 271 9.61 -4.23 4.98
N ARG A 272 9.03 -3.62 6.03
CA ARG A 272 8.56 -2.24 6.02
C ARG A 272 9.24 -1.45 7.16
N PRO A 273 9.78 -0.25 6.87
CA PRO A 273 10.24 0.64 7.93
C PRO A 273 9.06 1.02 8.83
N ARG A 274 9.31 1.00 10.15
CA ARG A 274 8.39 1.50 11.17
C ARG A 274 8.34 3.02 11.16
#